data_AF-A0A1H7WXG2-F1
#
_entry.id   AF-A0A1H7WXG2-F1
#
_cell.length_a   1.000
_cell.length_b   1.000
_cell.length_c   1.000
_cell.angle_alpha   90.00
_cell.angle_beta   90.00
_cell.angle_gamma   90.00
#
_symmetry.space_group_name_H-M   'P 1'
#
loop_
_entity.id
_entity.type
_entity.pdbx_description
1 polymer ?
#
loop_
_entity_poly.entity_id
_entity_poly.type
_entity_poly.pdbx_seq_one_letter_code
_entity_poly.pdbx_strand_id
1 'polypeptide(L)'
;MNKLRNYFSFVLIAASAMAFTACSKDDPIPEQDQEEVGKTLILLEEVDWHGDFRTGHSHAIDGAKIDTISFDEKGLPPVGFHLHLTEGKSYKMSLIAYDFAGRELQQTFLDRADIHQVVILGAPDGILDYTYGDADNAQVGVTGYLHVLEVAPTFTLQYLLRHLNEGVKAGLTAEDWNNKDYQSKFAGATDLDLKFEIHPVEGDGHVHEEGEHDH
;
A
#
# COMPACT_ATOMS: atom_id res chain seq x y z
N MET A 1 59.10 -31.72 -79.66
CA MET A 1 59.04 -30.40 -80.30
C MET A 1 57.84 -29.65 -79.77
N ASN A 2 58.08 -28.43 -79.25
CA ASN A 2 57.15 -27.32 -78.94
C ASN A 2 56.18 -27.51 -77.76
N LYS A 3 56.55 -27.05 -76.54
CA LYS A 3 56.41 -25.68 -75.94
C LYS A 3 55.04 -25.52 -75.22
N LEU A 4 54.97 -25.75 -73.91
CA LEU A 4 55.16 -24.78 -72.81
C LEU A 4 54.05 -23.71 -72.71
N ARG A 5 53.16 -23.82 -71.71
CA ARG A 5 52.81 -22.68 -70.86
C ARG A 5 52.32 -23.13 -69.47
N ASN A 6 52.83 -22.38 -68.50
CA ASN A 6 52.92 -22.63 -67.08
C ASN A 6 51.72 -22.10 -66.28
N TYR A 7 51.51 -22.74 -65.12
CA TYR A 7 51.14 -22.19 -63.80
C TYR A 7 49.75 -21.52 -63.62
N PHE A 8 48.95 -22.06 -62.70
CA PHE A 8 49.01 -21.65 -61.30
C PHE A 8 48.20 -22.64 -60.43
N SER A 9 48.88 -23.31 -59.52
CA SER A 9 48.26 -23.99 -58.38
C SER A 9 47.82 -22.95 -57.37
N PHE A 10 46.60 -23.02 -56.86
CA PHE A 10 46.31 -22.61 -55.49
C PHE A 10 45.21 -23.50 -54.89
N VAL A 11 45.63 -24.14 -53.80
CA VAL A 11 44.88 -24.94 -52.82
C VAL A 11 43.90 -24.03 -52.08
N LEU A 12 42.68 -24.51 -51.77
CA LEU A 12 42.13 -24.31 -50.42
C LEU A 12 40.96 -25.27 -50.13
N ILE A 13 41.25 -26.21 -49.23
CA ILE A 13 40.30 -26.97 -48.44
C ILE A 13 39.55 -25.98 -47.54
N ALA A 14 38.22 -25.96 -47.60
CA ALA A 14 37.39 -25.26 -46.62
C ALA A 14 36.49 -26.29 -45.92
N ALA A 15 37.05 -26.89 -44.87
CA ALA A 15 36.28 -27.49 -43.80
C ALA A 15 36.07 -26.43 -42.71
N SER A 16 34.88 -26.49 -42.09
CA SER A 16 34.52 -25.84 -40.82
C SER A 16 34.26 -24.33 -40.82
N ALA A 17 32.98 -23.97 -40.76
CA ALA A 17 32.48 -23.10 -39.70
C ALA A 17 30.99 -23.33 -39.54
N MET A 18 30.62 -23.96 -38.41
CA MET A 18 29.26 -24.00 -37.90
C MET A 18 28.83 -22.55 -37.65
N ALA A 19 27.91 -22.01 -38.45
CA ALA A 19 27.18 -20.81 -38.05
C ALA A 19 25.98 -21.29 -37.23
N PHE A 20 26.22 -21.58 -35.94
CA PHE A 20 25.15 -21.44 -34.97
C PHE A 20 24.69 -19.99 -35.08
N THR A 21 23.49 -19.79 -35.62
CA THR A 21 22.70 -18.60 -35.31
C THR A 21 22.43 -18.68 -33.82
N ALA A 22 23.38 -18.18 -33.03
CA ALA A 22 23.14 -17.83 -31.66
C ALA A 22 22.04 -16.78 -31.73
N CYS A 23 20.79 -17.22 -31.55
CA CYS A 23 19.75 -16.34 -31.04
C CYS A 23 20.39 -15.65 -29.85
N SER A 24 20.56 -14.33 -29.94
CA SER A 24 20.67 -13.50 -28.75
C SER A 24 19.39 -13.78 -27.97
N LYS A 25 19.49 -14.72 -27.02
CA LYS A 25 18.53 -14.77 -25.94
C LYS A 25 18.73 -13.43 -25.27
N ASP A 26 17.78 -12.53 -25.47
CA ASP A 26 17.64 -11.39 -24.57
C ASP A 26 17.66 -12.01 -23.18
N ASP A 27 18.72 -11.74 -22.42
CA ASP A 27 18.80 -12.18 -21.04
C ASP A 27 17.55 -11.60 -20.37
N PRO A 28 16.70 -12.45 -19.75
CA PRO A 28 15.48 -11.97 -19.14
C PRO A 28 15.86 -10.89 -18.14
N ILE A 29 15.29 -9.70 -18.33
CA ILE A 29 15.41 -8.62 -17.35
C ILE A 29 14.93 -9.23 -16.03
N PRO A 30 15.74 -9.22 -14.97
CA PRO A 30 15.31 -9.72 -13.67
C PRO A 30 14.00 -9.04 -13.30
N GLU A 31 12.95 -9.83 -13.09
CA GLU A 31 11.70 -9.31 -12.54
C GLU A 31 12.05 -8.65 -11.20
N GLN A 32 11.73 -7.36 -11.07
CA GLN A 32 11.77 -6.73 -9.76
C GLN A 32 10.65 -7.40 -8.96
N ASP A 33 10.97 -7.98 -7.80
CA ASP A 33 9.97 -8.47 -6.84
C ASP A 33 9.27 -7.23 -6.24
N GLN A 34 8.45 -6.56 -7.04
CA GLN A 34 7.63 -5.39 -6.69
C GLN A 34 6.29 -5.58 -7.36
N GLU A 35 5.22 -5.28 -6.63
CA GLU A 35 3.88 -5.48 -7.16
C GLU A 35 3.50 -4.34 -8.11
N GLU A 36 3.15 -4.70 -9.35
CA GLU A 36 2.68 -3.74 -10.34
C GLU A 36 1.22 -3.36 -10.07
N VAL A 37 1.01 -2.25 -9.36
CA VAL A 37 -0.35 -1.77 -9.04
C VAL A 37 -0.87 -0.80 -10.09
N GLY A 38 -2.04 -1.11 -10.66
CA GLY A 38 -2.71 -0.29 -11.68
C GLY A 38 -3.81 0.63 -11.12
N LYS A 39 -4.73 0.09 -10.31
CA LYS A 39 -5.85 0.87 -9.73
C LYS A 39 -5.94 0.64 -8.24
N THR A 40 -6.11 1.72 -7.47
CA THR A 40 -6.30 1.65 -6.01
C THR A 40 -7.52 2.43 -5.55
N LEU A 41 -8.15 1.88 -4.51
CA LEU A 41 -9.19 2.52 -3.72
C LEU A 41 -8.87 2.34 -2.24
N ILE A 42 -9.29 3.30 -1.42
CA ILE A 42 -9.41 3.12 0.03
C ILE A 42 -10.90 3.26 0.36
N LEU A 43 -11.42 2.27 1.09
CA LEU A 43 -12.78 2.31 1.64
C LEU A 43 -12.68 2.68 3.12
N LEU A 44 -13.46 3.66 3.56
CA LEU A 44 -13.67 3.96 4.98
C LEU A 44 -15.13 3.72 5.35
N GLU A 45 -15.34 2.89 6.36
CA GLU A 45 -16.65 2.54 6.90
C GLU A 45 -16.65 2.81 8.41
N GLU A 46 -17.64 3.56 8.91
CA GLU A 46 -17.78 3.75 10.36
C GLU A 46 -18.08 2.41 11.05
N VAL A 47 -17.42 2.16 12.17
CA VAL A 47 -17.61 0.96 13.00
C VAL A 47 -17.73 1.34 14.46
N ASP A 48 -18.49 0.55 15.21
CA ASP A 48 -18.50 0.66 16.66
C ASP A 48 -17.26 -0.03 17.22
N TRP A 49 -16.59 0.59 18.19
CA TRP A 49 -15.41 -0.01 18.83
C TRP A 49 -15.69 -0.34 20.28
N HIS A 50 -15.47 -1.60 20.66
CA HIS A 50 -15.68 -2.07 22.03
C HIS A 50 -14.35 -2.41 22.69
N GLY A 51 -14.11 -1.81 23.86
CA GLY A 51 -12.88 -1.97 24.63
C GLY A 51 -11.81 -0.94 24.29
N ASP A 52 -10.60 -1.16 24.80
CA ASP A 52 -9.44 -0.34 24.49
C ASP A 52 -9.08 -0.42 22.99
N PHE A 53 -8.59 0.66 22.39
CA PHE A 53 -8.36 0.68 20.94
C PHE A 53 -7.27 -0.29 20.45
N ARG A 54 -6.35 -0.70 21.34
CA ARG A 54 -5.26 -1.63 21.00
C ARG A 54 -5.62 -3.10 21.20
N THR A 55 -6.61 -3.39 22.04
CA THR A 55 -6.96 -4.77 22.45
C THR A 55 -8.43 -5.12 22.25
N GLY A 56 -9.26 -4.13 21.92
CA GLY A 56 -10.68 -4.27 21.63
C GLY A 56 -10.97 -4.80 20.24
N HIS A 57 -12.22 -4.66 19.83
CA HIS A 57 -12.69 -5.16 18.54
C HIS A 57 -13.81 -4.28 17.96
N SER A 58 -13.82 -4.19 16.64
CA SER A 58 -14.85 -3.50 15.88
C SER A 58 -16.13 -4.32 15.76
N HIS A 59 -17.27 -3.66 15.72
CA HIS A 59 -18.55 -4.18 15.27
C HIS A 59 -19.04 -3.38 14.08
N ALA A 60 -19.58 -4.08 13.08
CA ALA A 60 -20.21 -3.42 11.95
C ALA A 60 -21.47 -2.69 12.42
N ILE A 61 -21.66 -1.46 11.93
CA ILE A 61 -22.89 -0.70 12.10
C ILE A 61 -23.78 -1.01 10.89
N ASP A 62 -25.00 -1.47 11.12
CA ASP A 62 -25.91 -1.79 10.02
C ASP A 62 -26.25 -0.53 9.21
N GLY A 63 -26.08 -0.63 7.88
CA GLY A 63 -26.28 0.50 6.97
C GLY A 63 -25.23 1.61 7.07
N ALA A 64 -24.07 1.36 7.69
CA ALA A 64 -22.97 2.32 7.71
C ALA A 64 -22.62 2.80 6.28
N LYS A 65 -22.39 4.11 6.16
CA LYS A 65 -21.94 4.68 4.89
C LYS A 65 -20.49 4.27 4.65
N ILE A 66 -20.19 3.82 3.43
CA ILE A 66 -18.83 3.55 2.98
C ILE A 66 -18.39 4.71 2.10
N ASP A 67 -17.42 5.48 2.59
CA ASP A 67 -16.72 6.49 1.79
C ASP A 67 -15.63 5.81 0.95
N THR A 68 -15.68 6.01 -0.36
CA THR A 68 -14.74 5.42 -1.32
C THR A 68 -13.82 6.50 -1.88
N ILE A 69 -12.53 6.33 -1.65
CA ILE A 69 -11.49 7.18 -2.22
C ILE A 69 -10.86 6.43 -3.38
N SER A 70 -10.98 6.96 -4.60
CA SER A 70 -10.25 6.44 -5.76
C SER A 70 -9.01 7.27 -6.02
N PHE A 71 -7.91 6.65 -6.44
CA PHE A 71 -6.66 7.37 -6.73
C PHE A 71 -6.29 7.30 -8.21
N ASP A 72 -5.60 8.34 -8.67
CA ASP A 72 -4.93 8.36 -9.97
C ASP A 72 -3.58 7.62 -9.92
N GLU A 73 -2.87 7.59 -11.05
CA GLU A 73 -1.55 6.95 -11.19
C GLU A 73 -0.46 7.58 -10.29
N LYS A 74 -0.71 8.77 -9.73
CA LYS A 74 0.21 9.45 -8.80
C LYS A 74 -0.18 9.24 -7.34
N GLY A 75 -1.21 8.44 -7.08
CA GLY A 75 -1.72 8.20 -5.73
C GLY A 75 -2.49 9.39 -5.16
N LEU A 76 -3.09 10.22 -6.01
CA LEU A 76 -3.89 11.37 -5.59
C LEU A 76 -5.39 11.15 -5.86
N PRO A 77 -6.28 11.59 -4.95
CA PRO A 77 -7.71 11.50 -5.14
C PRO A 77 -8.21 12.56 -6.13
N PRO A 78 -9.50 12.54 -6.50
CA PRO A 78 -10.11 13.62 -7.27
C PRO A 78 -9.88 14.99 -6.60
N VAL A 79 -9.67 16.02 -7.42
CA VAL A 79 -9.42 17.39 -6.92
C VAL A 79 -10.56 17.85 -6.02
N GLY A 80 -10.22 18.37 -4.83
CA GLY A 80 -11.17 18.86 -3.83
C GLY A 80 -11.77 17.78 -2.94
N PHE A 81 -11.39 16.50 -3.12
CA PHE A 81 -11.76 15.43 -2.22
C PHE A 81 -11.11 15.62 -0.86
N HIS A 82 -11.93 15.69 0.18
CA HIS A 82 -11.52 15.59 1.57
C HIS A 82 -12.61 14.84 2.33
N LEU A 83 -12.21 14.09 3.37
CA LEU A 83 -13.10 13.28 4.17
C LEU A 83 -13.32 13.92 5.54
N HIS A 84 -14.57 14.08 5.94
CA HIS A 84 -14.91 14.44 7.31
C HIS A 84 -14.96 13.17 8.16
N LEU A 85 -14.18 13.14 9.25
CA LEU A 85 -14.22 12.08 10.23
C LEU A 85 -14.64 12.68 11.56
N THR A 86 -15.50 11.98 12.30
CA THR A 86 -16.10 12.52 13.52
C THR A 86 -15.28 12.11 14.74
N GLU A 87 -14.99 13.06 15.61
CA GLU A 87 -14.33 12.81 16.91
C GLU A 87 -15.03 11.72 17.72
N GLY A 88 -14.25 10.84 18.35
CA GLY A 88 -14.74 9.70 19.14
C GLY A 88 -15.25 8.53 18.30
N LYS A 89 -15.28 8.63 16.96
CA LYS A 89 -15.68 7.53 16.07
C LYS A 89 -14.49 6.73 15.57
N SER A 90 -14.78 5.47 15.25
CA SER A 90 -13.82 4.55 14.64
C SER A 90 -14.24 4.23 13.21
N TYR A 91 -13.26 4.05 12.33
CA TYR A 91 -13.46 3.79 10.92
C TYR A 91 -12.60 2.61 10.50
N LYS A 92 -13.21 1.60 9.88
CA LYS A 92 -12.49 0.54 9.18
C LYS A 92 -11.99 1.09 7.86
N MET A 93 -10.67 1.07 7.69
CA MET A 93 -9.98 1.40 6.45
C MET A 93 -9.62 0.12 5.71
N SER A 94 -10.04 -0.02 4.45
CA SER A 94 -9.76 -1.19 3.61
C SER A 94 -9.13 -0.80 2.28
N LEU A 95 -8.01 -1.42 1.93
CA LEU A 95 -7.34 -1.25 0.64
C LEU A 95 -7.98 -2.14 -0.43
N ILE A 96 -8.43 -1.51 -1.52
CA ILE A 96 -8.79 -2.21 -2.75
C ILE A 96 -7.76 -1.89 -3.85
N ALA A 97 -6.82 -2.79 -4.14
CA ALA A 97 -5.82 -2.65 -5.18
C ALA A 97 -6.00 -3.69 -6.29
N TYR A 98 -5.77 -3.26 -7.53
CA TYR A 98 -5.77 -4.10 -8.73
C TYR A 98 -4.50 -3.89 -9.53
N ASP A 99 -4.00 -4.92 -10.19
CA ASP A 99 -2.94 -4.80 -11.19
C ASP A 99 -3.45 -4.26 -12.54
N PHE A 100 -2.55 -4.10 -13.51
CA PHE A 100 -2.89 -3.65 -14.87
C PHE A 100 -3.79 -4.61 -15.66
N ALA A 101 -3.88 -5.88 -15.22
CA ALA A 101 -4.79 -6.88 -15.79
C ALA A 101 -6.16 -6.92 -15.09
N GLY A 102 -6.37 -6.11 -14.05
CA GLY A 102 -7.60 -6.05 -13.28
C GLY A 102 -7.76 -7.14 -12.22
N ARG A 103 -6.67 -7.82 -11.83
CA ARG A 103 -6.65 -8.82 -10.75
C ARG A 103 -6.43 -8.14 -9.40
N GLU A 104 -7.12 -8.63 -8.37
CA GLU A 104 -6.99 -8.16 -6.99
C GLU A 104 -5.63 -8.51 -6.37
N LEU A 105 -5.05 -7.58 -5.62
CA LEU A 105 -3.69 -7.70 -5.05
C LEU A 105 -3.63 -7.84 -3.52
N GLN A 106 -4.75 -7.72 -2.82
CA GLN A 106 -4.81 -7.77 -1.35
C GLN A 106 -4.22 -9.06 -0.81
N GLN A 107 -4.62 -10.19 -1.39
CA GLN A 107 -4.13 -11.48 -0.95
C GLN A 107 -2.64 -11.63 -1.26
N THR A 108 -2.15 -11.07 -2.37
CA THR A 108 -0.72 -11.06 -2.69
C THR A 108 0.10 -10.36 -1.60
N PHE A 109 -0.37 -9.18 -1.14
CA PHE A 109 0.29 -8.48 -0.03
C PHE A 109 0.22 -9.26 1.29
N LEU A 110 -0.90 -9.93 1.58
CA LEU A 110 -1.09 -10.74 2.78
C LEU A 110 -0.27 -12.03 2.77
N ASP A 111 -0.15 -12.71 1.63
CA ASP A 111 0.65 -13.92 1.46
C ASP A 111 2.14 -13.65 1.66
N ARG A 112 2.55 -12.39 1.42
CA ARG A 112 3.91 -11.88 1.64
C ARG A 112 3.95 -10.90 2.82
N ALA A 113 3.20 -11.20 3.87
CA ALA A 113 3.14 -10.36 5.07
C ALA A 113 4.49 -10.22 5.79
N ASP A 114 5.48 -11.06 5.52
CA ASP A 114 6.84 -10.97 6.05
C ASP A 114 7.63 -9.77 5.50
N ILE A 115 7.21 -9.24 4.34
CA ILE A 115 7.87 -8.12 3.66
C ILE A 115 6.93 -6.96 3.33
N HIS A 116 5.61 -7.07 3.53
CA HIS A 116 4.69 -5.96 3.28
C HIS A 116 4.19 -5.31 4.56
N GLN A 117 4.29 -3.99 4.68
CA GLN A 117 3.63 -3.25 5.77
C GLN A 117 3.34 -1.81 5.41
N VAL A 118 2.15 -1.35 5.74
CA VAL A 118 1.72 0.03 5.62
C VAL A 118 2.27 0.86 6.77
N VAL A 119 2.73 2.06 6.45
CA VAL A 119 2.92 3.15 7.40
C VAL A 119 1.98 4.29 7.01
N ILE A 120 1.27 4.85 7.98
CA ILE A 120 0.37 5.98 7.81
C ILE A 120 1.07 7.24 8.33
N LEU A 121 1.30 8.20 7.46
CA LEU A 121 2.02 9.43 7.78
C LEU A 121 1.10 10.66 7.66
N GLY A 122 1.54 11.78 8.19
CA GLY A 122 0.85 13.08 8.07
C GLY A 122 -0.23 13.33 9.13
N ALA A 123 -0.60 12.33 9.93
CA ALA A 123 -1.45 12.54 11.11
C ALA A 123 -0.69 13.36 12.17
N PRO A 124 -1.25 14.48 12.67
CA PRO A 124 -0.68 15.17 13.82
C PRO A 124 -0.77 14.30 15.08
N ASP A 125 0.20 14.48 15.99
CA ASP A 125 0.29 13.69 17.22
C ASP A 125 -0.98 13.87 18.07
N GLY A 126 -1.61 12.76 18.47
CA GLY A 126 -2.81 12.77 19.32
C GLY A 126 -4.13 13.04 18.60
N ILE A 127 -4.16 13.20 17.28
CA ILE A 127 -5.40 13.41 16.52
C ILE A 127 -6.04 12.09 16.08
N LEU A 128 -5.22 11.12 15.69
CA LEU A 128 -5.68 9.81 15.27
C LEU A 128 -4.93 8.72 16.03
N ASP A 129 -5.63 7.64 16.32
CA ASP A 129 -5.00 6.36 16.60
C ASP A 129 -5.26 5.37 15.45
N TYR A 130 -4.36 4.39 15.27
CA TYR A 130 -4.50 3.35 14.26
C TYR A 130 -4.07 1.98 14.78
N THR A 131 -4.82 0.96 14.39
CA THR A 131 -4.44 -0.44 14.59
C THR A 131 -4.67 -1.26 13.31
N TYR A 132 -3.83 -2.27 13.11
CA TYR A 132 -3.96 -3.18 11.98
C TYR A 132 -5.13 -4.14 12.21
N GLY A 133 -5.86 -4.42 11.14
CA GLY A 133 -7.06 -5.25 11.15
C GLY A 133 -6.96 -6.50 10.28
N ASP A 134 -5.78 -6.81 9.75
CA ASP A 134 -5.57 -7.99 8.91
C ASP A 134 -5.77 -9.28 9.72
N ALA A 135 -6.26 -10.33 9.05
CA ALA A 135 -6.40 -11.65 9.64
C ALA A 135 -5.07 -12.18 10.19
N ASP A 136 -5.16 -13.03 11.21
CA ASP A 136 -4.01 -13.65 11.89
C ASP A 136 -2.95 -12.64 12.39
N ASN A 137 -3.34 -11.36 12.55
CA ASN A 137 -2.46 -10.26 12.92
C ASN A 137 -1.24 -10.15 11.98
N ALA A 138 -1.46 -10.27 10.67
CA ALA A 138 -0.41 -10.15 9.64
C ALA A 138 0.26 -8.75 9.60
N GLN A 139 -0.43 -7.72 10.11
CA GLN A 139 0.05 -6.34 10.19
C GLN A 139 0.60 -5.81 8.85
N VAL A 140 -0.13 -6.07 7.77
CA VAL A 140 0.18 -5.56 6.44
C VAL A 140 -0.47 -4.20 6.24
N GLY A 141 -1.70 -4.01 6.73
CA GLY A 141 -2.50 -2.81 6.59
C GLY A 141 -3.46 -2.84 5.41
N VAL A 142 -3.73 -4.02 4.82
CA VAL A 142 -4.81 -4.19 3.85
C VAL A 142 -6.15 -3.87 4.50
N THR A 143 -6.33 -4.30 5.74
CA THR A 143 -7.37 -3.81 6.63
C THR A 143 -6.73 -3.14 7.84
N GLY A 144 -7.27 -2.00 8.25
CA GLY A 144 -6.90 -1.31 9.48
C GLY A 144 -8.09 -0.56 10.06
N TYR A 145 -7.91 -0.02 11.25
CA TYR A 145 -8.92 0.77 11.93
C TYR A 145 -8.29 2.09 12.37
N LEU A 146 -8.97 3.18 12.08
CA LEU A 146 -8.63 4.53 12.53
C LEU A 146 -9.61 4.92 13.64
N HIS A 147 -9.11 5.51 14.71
CA HIS A 147 -9.94 6.15 15.74
C HIS A 147 -9.63 7.64 15.77
N VAL A 148 -10.67 8.47 15.73
CA VAL A 148 -10.51 9.92 15.80
C VAL A 148 -10.51 10.34 17.26
N LEU A 149 -9.36 10.79 17.74
CA LEU A 149 -9.17 11.16 19.14
C LEU A 149 -9.65 12.58 19.43
N GLU A 150 -9.33 13.51 18.54
CA GLU A 150 -9.55 14.95 18.73
C GLU A 150 -9.89 15.63 17.39
N VAL A 151 -10.62 16.75 17.45
CA VAL A 151 -10.83 17.63 16.29
C VAL A 151 -9.52 18.30 15.83
N ALA A 152 -9.40 18.57 14.53
CA ALA A 152 -8.21 19.22 13.96
C ALA A 152 -8.52 19.93 12.64
N PRO A 153 -7.74 20.97 12.24
CA PRO A 153 -7.76 21.47 10.88
C PRO A 153 -7.51 20.35 9.86
N THR A 154 -7.98 20.51 8.63
CA THR A 154 -7.70 19.56 7.54
C THR A 154 -6.21 19.31 7.37
N PHE A 155 -5.83 18.04 7.23
CA PHE A 155 -4.46 17.62 6.94
C PHE A 155 -4.43 16.48 5.93
N THR A 156 -3.28 16.29 5.28
CA THR A 156 -3.06 15.18 4.35
C THR A 156 -2.58 13.95 5.10
N LEU A 157 -3.35 12.87 5.02
CA LEU A 157 -2.93 11.54 5.43
C LEU A 157 -2.24 10.85 4.25
N GLN A 158 -1.14 10.17 4.51
CA GLN A 158 -0.41 9.37 3.52
C GLN A 158 -0.45 7.91 3.93
N TYR A 159 -1.13 7.07 3.14
CA TYR A 159 -1.10 5.62 3.23
C TYR A 159 0.05 5.11 2.36
N LEU A 160 1.11 4.60 2.98
CA LEU A 160 2.33 4.17 2.30
C LEU A 160 2.56 2.67 2.52
N LEU A 161 2.22 1.85 1.53
CA LEU A 161 2.55 0.42 1.55
C LEU A 161 4.02 0.23 1.16
N ARG A 162 4.78 -0.38 2.06
CA ARG A 162 6.21 -0.63 1.88
C ARG A 162 6.44 -2.09 1.55
N HIS A 163 7.28 -2.32 0.54
CA HIS A 163 7.98 -3.57 0.30
C HIS A 163 9.30 -3.52 1.06
N LEU A 164 9.34 -4.16 2.22
CA LEU A 164 10.46 -4.17 3.14
C LEU A 164 11.57 -5.09 2.64
N ASN A 165 12.81 -4.72 2.92
CA ASN A 165 13.92 -5.67 2.77
C ASN A 165 13.71 -6.86 3.71
N GLU A 166 14.22 -8.03 3.32
CA GLU A 166 14.12 -9.26 4.11
C GLU A 166 14.62 -9.04 5.56
N GLY A 167 13.84 -9.51 6.53
CA GLY A 167 14.15 -9.43 7.96
C GLY A 167 13.86 -8.08 8.63
N VAL A 168 13.57 -7.01 7.88
CA VAL A 168 13.22 -5.69 8.46
C VAL A 168 11.96 -5.77 9.30
N LYS A 169 10.94 -6.50 8.83
CA LYS A 169 9.63 -6.59 9.51
C LYS A 169 9.70 -7.18 10.91
N ALA A 170 10.66 -8.05 11.19
CA ALA A 170 10.85 -8.63 12.53
C ALA A 170 11.19 -7.57 13.61
N GLY A 171 11.66 -6.39 13.20
CA GLY A 171 11.94 -5.26 14.10
C GLY A 171 10.81 -4.22 14.19
N LEU A 172 9.70 -4.43 13.48
CA LEU A 172 8.55 -3.54 13.48
C LEU A 172 7.49 -4.00 14.49
N THR A 173 6.76 -3.06 15.06
CA THR A 173 5.58 -3.33 15.88
C THR A 173 4.37 -2.59 15.33
N ALA A 174 3.18 -2.93 15.82
CA ALA A 174 1.95 -2.21 15.47
C ALA A 174 2.00 -0.72 15.87
N GLU A 175 2.80 -0.35 16.86
CA GLU A 175 2.98 1.04 17.31
C GLU A 175 3.77 1.89 16.30
N ASP A 176 4.51 1.26 15.38
CA ASP A 176 5.28 1.96 14.35
C ASP A 176 4.44 2.50 13.18
N TRP A 177 3.12 2.33 13.24
CA TRP A 177 2.20 2.70 12.17
C TRP A 177 2.33 4.16 11.71
N ASN A 178 2.74 5.10 12.58
CA ASN A 178 2.97 6.51 12.24
C ASN A 178 4.42 6.98 12.45
N ASN A 179 5.37 6.06 12.36
CA ASN A 179 6.77 6.36 12.68
C ASN A 179 7.37 7.38 11.68
N LYS A 180 7.76 8.55 12.18
CA LYS A 180 8.33 9.65 11.36
C LYS A 180 9.70 9.29 10.75
N ASP A 181 10.41 8.32 11.32
CA ASP A 181 11.69 7.81 10.82
C ASP A 181 11.52 6.61 9.86
N TYR A 182 10.34 6.50 9.23
CA TYR A 182 9.96 5.33 8.43
C TYR A 182 10.97 4.97 7.34
N GLN A 183 11.67 5.93 6.73
CA GLN A 183 12.64 5.65 5.67
C GLN A 183 13.77 4.73 6.15
N SER A 184 14.15 4.86 7.42
CA SER A 184 15.18 4.01 8.04
C SER A 184 14.58 2.72 8.62
N LYS A 185 13.41 2.82 9.26
CA LYS A 185 12.80 1.72 9.99
C LYS A 185 12.06 0.73 9.08
N PHE A 186 11.43 1.23 8.02
CA PHE A 186 10.72 0.47 6.97
C PHE A 186 11.56 0.43 5.68
N ALA A 187 12.85 0.13 5.83
CA ALA A 187 13.81 0.11 4.72
C ALA A 187 13.39 -0.89 3.63
N GLY A 188 13.45 -0.45 2.37
CA GLY A 188 12.98 -1.21 1.21
C GLY A 188 12.42 -0.30 0.10
N ALA A 189 11.52 -0.81 -0.72
CA ALA A 189 10.81 -0.08 -1.78
C ALA A 189 9.40 0.34 -1.34
N THR A 190 8.77 1.20 -2.14
CA THR A 190 7.36 1.59 -1.96
C THR A 190 6.55 0.90 -3.05
N ASP A 191 5.53 0.14 -2.66
CA ASP A 191 4.55 -0.40 -3.61
C ASP A 191 3.42 0.60 -3.85
N LEU A 192 2.95 1.28 -2.78
CA LEU A 192 1.87 2.28 -2.86
C LEU A 192 2.19 3.52 -2.04
N ASP A 193 1.94 4.69 -2.63
CA ASP A 193 1.97 5.99 -1.96
C ASP A 193 0.67 6.73 -2.26
N LEU A 194 -0.32 6.63 -1.38
CA LEU A 194 -1.64 7.22 -1.53
C LEU A 194 -1.81 8.37 -0.56
N LYS A 195 -2.22 9.54 -1.04
CA LYS A 195 -2.35 10.76 -0.22
C LYS A 195 -3.74 11.33 -0.33
N PHE A 196 -4.42 11.57 0.79
CA PHE A 196 -5.77 12.15 0.78
C PHE A 196 -5.98 13.06 2.00
N GLU A 197 -6.86 14.04 1.84
CA GLU A 197 -7.17 14.99 2.91
C GLU A 197 -8.23 14.44 3.86
N ILE A 198 -8.00 14.60 5.15
CA ILE A 198 -8.96 14.31 6.20
C ILE A 198 -9.17 15.53 7.08
N HIS A 199 -10.38 15.67 7.58
CA HIS A 199 -10.81 16.77 8.43
C HIS A 199 -11.58 16.18 9.63
N PRO A 200 -10.90 15.97 10.77
CA PRO A 200 -11.56 15.60 12.01
C PRO A 200 -12.47 16.73 12.50
N VAL A 201 -13.76 16.44 12.64
CA VAL A 201 -14.79 17.39 13.06
C VAL A 201 -15.46 16.93 14.36
N GLU A 202 -16.04 17.89 15.08
CA GLU A 202 -16.78 17.61 16.30
C GLU A 202 -17.97 16.69 16.00
N GLY A 203 -18.27 15.77 16.92
CA GLY A 203 -19.51 15.01 16.87
C GLY A 203 -20.72 15.91 17.08
N ASP A 204 -21.85 15.55 16.47
CA ASP A 204 -23.14 16.15 16.81
C ASP A 204 -23.46 15.79 18.27
N GLY A 205 -22.99 16.62 19.20
CA GLY A 205 -23.07 16.36 20.63
C GLY A 205 -24.51 16.07 21.04
N HIS A 206 -24.73 14.92 21.67
CA HIS A 206 -25.91 14.74 22.50
C HIS A 206 -25.83 15.78 23.63
N VAL A 207 -26.59 16.86 23.47
CA VAL A 207 -26.91 17.77 24.57
C VAL A 207 -27.61 16.91 25.63
N HIS A 208 -26.90 16.57 26.68
CA HIS A 208 -27.54 16.11 27.91
C HIS A 208 -28.29 17.33 28.46
N GLU A 209 -29.59 17.43 28.18
CA GLU A 209 -30.48 18.24 29.00
C GLU A 209 -30.40 17.70 30.43
N GLU A 210 -29.59 18.36 31.26
CA GLU A 210 -29.69 18.22 32.70
C GLU A 210 -31.09 18.66 33.10
N GLY A 211 -31.96 17.68 33.33
CA GLY A 211 -33.29 17.90 33.90
C GLY A 211 -33.15 18.58 35.25
N GLU A 212 -33.45 19.88 35.27
CA GLU A 212 -33.68 20.69 36.45
C GLU A 212 -34.83 20.05 37.26
N HIS A 213 -34.47 19.24 38.25
CA HIS A 213 -35.40 18.71 39.25
C HIS A 213 -35.67 19.79 40.30
N ASP A 214 -36.58 20.70 39.98
CA ASP A 214 -37.31 21.48 40.98
C ASP A 214 -38.52 20.65 41.46
N HIS A 215 -38.49 20.18 42.71
CA HIS A 215 -39.67 19.97 43.59
C HIS A 215 -39.24 19.75 45.05
#